data_AF-E0UCB3-F1
#
_entry.id   AF-E0UCB3-F1
#
_cell.length_a   1.000
_cell.length_b   1.000
_cell.length_c   1.000
_cell.angle_alpha   90.00
_cell.angle_beta   90.00
_cell.angle_gamma   90.00
#
_symmetry.space_group_name_H-M   'P 1'
#
loop_
_entity.id
_entity.type
_entity.pdbx_description
1 polymer ?
#
loop_
_entity_poly.entity_id
_entity_poly.type
_entity_poly.pdbx_seq_one_letter_code
_entity_poly.pdbx_strand_id
1 'polypeptide(L)'
;MSSYTRGKLRDVLTFVLLYDTPVNIYYNWSAKDIATLAGVSKSDLTSHLGHLTTVANTSIVIVGASSPKPPTVKKNINRNPTAKQQGSVSTFCARASLNTALVNGWKLAGHGRVTSIKNNARTVTALAGISNGAVYASPMNAGDYADYKTELALIDPATINTANERNLIVRGASRPRAAHATKTLADGSTISGYYSPDAPILANGWTPDSPEIT
;
A
#
# COMPACT_ATOMS: atom_id res chain seq x y z
N MET A 1 -6.65 -16.42 21.20
CA MET A 1 -6.28 -14.99 21.35
C MET A 1 -7.48 -14.25 21.93
N SER A 2 -7.26 -13.33 22.89
CA SER A 2 -8.36 -12.55 23.50
C SER A 2 -9.09 -11.69 22.47
N SER A 3 -10.43 -11.71 22.51
CA SER A 3 -11.31 -10.95 21.61
C SER A 3 -11.35 -9.44 21.91
N TYR A 4 -10.74 -9.01 23.02
CA TYR A 4 -10.75 -7.62 23.47
C TYR A 4 -9.33 -7.08 23.63
N THR A 5 -9.12 -5.83 23.24
CA THR A 5 -7.92 -5.05 23.55
C THR A 5 -8.35 -3.74 24.19
N ARG A 6 -7.91 -3.48 25.43
CA ARG A 6 -8.27 -2.27 26.20
C ARG A 6 -9.79 -2.04 26.31
N GLY A 7 -10.55 -3.10 26.59
CA GLY A 7 -12.01 -3.03 26.77
C GLY A 7 -12.82 -2.83 25.48
N LYS A 8 -12.18 -2.82 24.30
CA LYS A 8 -12.85 -2.76 23.00
C LYS A 8 -12.66 -4.07 22.26
N LEU A 9 -13.67 -4.51 21.52
CA LEU A 9 -13.54 -5.64 20.60
C LEU A 9 -12.36 -5.35 19.67
N ARG A 10 -11.46 -6.30 19.52
CA ARG A 10 -10.27 -6.13 18.68
C ARG A 10 -10.70 -5.97 17.23
N ASP A 11 -10.08 -5.03 16.51
CA ASP A 11 -10.24 -4.93 15.07
C ASP A 11 -9.80 -6.24 14.40
N VAL A 12 -10.53 -6.65 13.36
CA VAL A 12 -10.24 -7.82 12.55
C VAL A 12 -9.25 -7.42 11.47
N LEU A 13 -8.18 -8.19 11.31
CA LEU A 13 -7.26 -8.00 10.21
C LEU A 13 -7.94 -8.44 8.91
N THR A 14 -8.08 -7.51 7.98
CA THR A 14 -8.80 -7.73 6.73
C THR A 14 -7.92 -7.41 5.55
N PHE A 15 -8.06 -8.23 4.50
CA PHE A 15 -7.32 -8.12 3.25
C PHE A 15 -8.28 -7.96 2.09
N VAL A 16 -7.88 -7.20 1.08
CA VAL A 16 -8.52 -7.20 -0.24
C VAL A 16 -7.47 -7.32 -1.32
N LEU A 17 -7.81 -8.06 -2.37
CA LEU A 17 -6.95 -8.20 -3.54
C LEU A 17 -6.91 -6.88 -4.31
N LEU A 18 -5.70 -6.38 -4.54
CA LEU A 18 -5.46 -5.25 -5.42
C LEU A 18 -5.22 -5.71 -6.85
N TYR A 19 -4.31 -6.68 -7.00
CA TYR A 19 -3.81 -7.21 -8.26
C TYR A 19 -3.50 -8.71 -8.10
N ASP A 20 -3.71 -9.48 -9.15
CA ASP A 20 -3.46 -10.93 -9.23
C ASP A 20 -2.25 -11.30 -10.12
N THR A 21 -1.72 -10.33 -10.86
CA THR A 21 -0.65 -10.55 -11.84
C THR A 21 0.44 -9.48 -11.68
N PRO A 22 1.74 -9.84 -11.64
CA PRO A 22 2.32 -11.19 -11.77
C PRO A 22 2.27 -12.02 -10.47
N VAL A 23 1.97 -11.39 -9.34
CA VAL A 23 1.85 -12.01 -8.02
C VAL A 23 0.60 -11.43 -7.34
N ASN A 24 0.00 -12.17 -6.42
CA ASN A 24 -1.11 -11.65 -5.63
C ASN A 24 -0.61 -10.54 -4.69
N ILE A 25 -1.18 -9.35 -4.85
CA ILE A 25 -0.91 -8.18 -4.01
C ILE A 25 -2.17 -7.85 -3.23
N TYR A 26 -2.06 -7.86 -1.90
CA TYR A 26 -3.16 -7.58 -0.99
C TYR A 26 -2.96 -6.27 -0.25
N TYR A 27 -4.03 -5.50 -0.09
CA TYR A 27 -4.07 -4.39 0.84
C TYR A 27 -4.62 -4.86 2.19
N ASN A 28 -3.87 -4.63 3.25
CA ASN A 28 -4.20 -5.01 4.62
C ASN A 28 -4.55 -3.77 5.45
N TRP A 29 -5.64 -3.88 6.22
CA TRP A 29 -5.96 -2.94 7.27
C TRP A 29 -6.68 -3.63 8.43
N SER A 30 -6.63 -2.99 9.60
CA SER A 30 -7.47 -3.35 10.74
C SER A 30 -8.87 -2.75 10.55
N ALA A 31 -9.88 -3.62 10.51
CA ALA A 31 -11.28 -3.24 10.33
C ALA A 31 -12.11 -3.56 11.56
N LYS A 32 -13.05 -2.68 11.92
CA LYS A 32 -14.17 -3.08 12.77
C LYS A 32 -14.90 -4.25 12.10
N ASP A 33 -15.37 -5.23 12.87
CA ASP A 33 -16.28 -6.24 12.34
C ASP A 33 -17.62 -5.58 11.97
N ILE A 34 -17.88 -5.50 10.67
CA ILE A 34 -19.08 -4.89 10.10
C ILE A 34 -20.13 -5.94 9.68
N ALA A 35 -19.83 -7.24 9.80
CA ALA A 35 -20.80 -8.31 9.51
C ALA A 35 -21.92 -8.41 10.56
N THR A 36 -21.77 -7.72 11.69
CA THR A 36 -22.78 -7.62 12.75
C THR A 36 -23.75 -6.45 12.53
N LEU A 37 -23.53 -5.61 11.52
CA LEU A 37 -24.38 -4.46 11.21
C LEU A 37 -25.61 -4.91 10.41
N ALA A 38 -26.76 -4.34 10.72
CA ALA A 38 -28.00 -4.62 10.00
C ALA A 38 -27.82 -4.39 8.49
N GLY A 39 -28.19 -5.39 7.69
CA GLY A 39 -28.08 -5.34 6.23
C GLY A 39 -26.67 -5.56 5.68
N VAL A 40 -25.69 -6.00 6.50
CA VAL A 40 -24.36 -6.45 6.05
C VAL A 40 -24.14 -7.86 6.58
N SER A 41 -24.10 -8.85 5.68
CA SER A 41 -23.81 -10.23 6.06
C SER A 41 -22.32 -10.55 5.92
N LYS A 42 -21.84 -11.61 6.59
CA LYS A 42 -20.48 -12.14 6.36
C LYS A 42 -20.27 -12.61 4.91
N SER A 43 -21.34 -13.09 4.27
CA SER A 43 -21.32 -13.42 2.83
C SER A 43 -21.13 -12.17 1.99
N ASP A 44 -21.73 -11.03 2.36
CA ASP A 44 -21.54 -9.77 1.61
C ASP A 44 -20.08 -9.34 1.60
N LEU A 45 -19.39 -9.48 2.74
CA LEU A 45 -17.98 -9.09 2.87
C LEU A 45 -17.08 -9.94 1.97
N THR A 46 -17.31 -11.24 1.94
CA THR A 46 -16.49 -12.17 1.16
C THR A 46 -16.87 -12.15 -0.32
N SER A 47 -18.15 -12.35 -0.63
CA SER A 47 -18.67 -12.52 -2.00
C SER A 47 -18.84 -11.20 -2.76
N HIS A 48 -19.20 -10.10 -2.08
CA HIS A 48 -19.45 -8.82 -2.76
C HIS A 48 -18.28 -7.85 -2.65
N LEU A 49 -17.50 -7.90 -1.57
CA LEU A 49 -16.39 -6.97 -1.34
C LEU A 49 -15.00 -7.59 -1.53
N GLY A 50 -14.90 -8.91 -1.58
CA GLY A 50 -13.62 -9.62 -1.69
C GLY A 50 -12.76 -9.53 -0.43
N HIS A 51 -13.38 -9.40 0.75
CA HIS A 51 -12.67 -9.40 2.03
C HIS A 51 -12.17 -10.80 2.36
N LEU A 52 -10.92 -10.88 2.79
CA LEU A 52 -10.29 -12.09 3.31
C LEU A 52 -9.77 -11.82 4.72
N THR A 53 -9.67 -12.87 5.53
CA THR A 53 -9.06 -12.82 6.89
C THR A 53 -7.66 -13.40 6.92
N THR A 54 -7.25 -14.08 5.85
CA THR A 54 -5.92 -14.67 5.66
C THR A 54 -5.57 -14.64 4.17
N VAL A 55 -4.29 -14.64 3.85
CA VAL A 55 -3.75 -14.66 2.48
C VAL A 55 -2.56 -15.63 2.43
N ALA A 56 -2.23 -16.13 1.24
CA ALA A 56 -1.10 -17.04 1.08
C ALA A 56 0.23 -16.35 1.42
N ASN A 57 1.16 -17.07 2.06
CA ASN A 57 2.47 -16.54 2.47
C ASN A 57 3.34 -16.07 1.30
N THR A 58 3.05 -16.51 0.07
CA THR A 58 3.75 -16.10 -1.16
C THR A 58 3.24 -14.77 -1.74
N SER A 59 2.27 -14.13 -1.10
CA SER A 59 1.64 -12.90 -1.57
C SER A 59 2.35 -11.67 -1.02
N ILE A 60 2.33 -10.57 -1.77
CA ILE A 60 2.80 -9.27 -1.28
C ILE A 60 1.68 -8.64 -0.45
N VAL A 61 1.96 -8.30 0.81
CA VAL A 61 0.99 -7.66 1.70
C VAL A 61 1.37 -6.21 1.93
N ILE A 62 0.50 -5.31 1.49
CA ILE A 62 0.65 -3.87 1.62
C ILE A 62 -0.12 -3.37 2.85
N VAL A 63 0.58 -2.75 3.79
CA VAL A 63 0.05 -2.15 5.00
C VAL A 63 0.26 -0.63 4.96
N GLY A 64 -0.82 0.12 5.19
CA GLY A 64 -0.76 1.57 5.40
C GLY A 64 -0.34 2.40 4.17
N ALA A 65 -0.33 1.83 2.96
CA ALA A 65 0.11 2.56 1.77
C ALA A 65 -0.82 3.70 1.37
N SER A 66 -0.21 4.77 0.84
CA SER A 66 -0.92 5.84 0.16
C SER A 66 -1.36 5.43 -1.24
N SER A 67 -0.49 4.71 -1.95
CA SER A 67 -0.75 4.01 -3.20
C SER A 67 0.13 2.75 -3.30
N PRO A 68 -0.32 1.64 -3.91
CA PRO A 68 -1.67 1.44 -4.40
C PRO A 68 -2.68 1.35 -3.24
N LYS A 69 -3.92 1.75 -3.49
CA LYS A 69 -4.99 1.71 -2.50
C LYS A 69 -6.28 1.21 -3.14
N PRO A 70 -7.01 0.28 -2.51
CA PRO A 70 -8.25 -0.25 -3.08
C PRO A 70 -9.36 0.83 -3.10
N PRO A 71 -10.38 0.67 -3.96
CA PRO A 71 -11.56 1.50 -3.88
C PRO A 71 -12.25 1.34 -2.51
N THR A 72 -12.86 2.42 -2.04
CA THR A 72 -13.70 2.40 -0.84
C THR A 72 -15.15 2.42 -1.26
N VAL A 73 -15.95 1.54 -0.68
CA VAL A 73 -17.40 1.52 -0.88
C VAL A 73 -18.12 1.84 0.44
N LYS A 74 -19.37 2.28 0.33
CA LYS A 74 -20.23 2.67 1.44
C LYS A 74 -21.61 2.03 1.31
N LYS A 75 -22.16 1.54 2.41
CA LYS A 75 -23.56 1.10 2.53
C LYS A 75 -24.27 1.96 3.56
N ASN A 76 -25.48 2.42 3.21
CA ASN A 76 -26.33 3.13 4.15
C ASN A 76 -27.07 2.08 5.00
N ILE A 77 -26.94 2.20 6.32
CA ILE A 77 -27.56 1.28 7.29
C ILE A 77 -28.90 1.85 7.75
N ASN A 78 -28.89 3.11 8.18
CA ASN A 78 -30.08 3.86 8.52
C ASN A 78 -30.01 5.24 7.85
N ARG A 79 -31.04 5.60 7.08
CA ARG A 79 -31.12 6.90 6.41
C ARG A 79 -31.34 8.06 7.40
N ASN A 80 -32.00 7.79 8.52
CA ASN A 80 -32.31 8.76 9.57
C ASN A 80 -31.82 8.24 10.94
N PRO A 81 -30.49 8.17 11.16
CA PRO A 81 -29.94 7.69 12.43
C PRO A 81 -30.21 8.68 13.56
N THR A 82 -30.57 8.17 14.73
CA THR A 82 -30.46 8.96 15.97
C THR A 82 -28.98 9.09 16.38
N ALA A 83 -28.68 9.96 17.36
CA ALA A 83 -27.30 10.18 17.84
C ALA A 83 -26.58 8.90 18.33
N LYS A 84 -27.33 7.84 18.68
CA LYS A 84 -26.79 6.55 19.14
C LYS A 84 -26.74 5.47 18.05
N GLN A 85 -27.17 5.78 16.84
CA GLN A 85 -27.28 4.81 15.74
C GLN A 85 -26.25 5.09 14.64
N GLN A 86 -25.76 4.02 14.02
CA GLN A 86 -24.85 4.12 12.89
C GLN A 86 -25.64 4.37 11.60
N GLY A 87 -25.43 5.52 10.94
CA GLY A 87 -26.13 5.84 9.68
C GLY A 87 -25.57 5.09 8.47
N SER A 88 -24.27 4.84 8.43
CA SER A 88 -23.62 4.17 7.30
C SER A 88 -22.33 3.48 7.70
N VAL A 89 -21.86 2.59 6.83
CA VAL A 89 -20.56 1.91 6.95
C VAL A 89 -19.78 2.08 5.66
N SER A 90 -18.48 2.32 5.77
CA SER A 90 -17.56 2.32 4.64
C SER A 90 -16.43 1.33 4.88
N THR A 91 -15.94 0.74 3.80
CA THR A 91 -14.84 -0.23 3.85
C THR A 91 -14.19 -0.34 2.49
N PHE A 92 -12.99 -0.93 2.42
CA PHE A 92 -12.33 -1.19 1.15
C PHE A 92 -13.00 -2.33 0.39
N CYS A 93 -12.85 -2.34 -0.92
CA CYS A 93 -13.38 -3.36 -1.80
C CYS A 93 -12.26 -3.83 -2.74
N ALA A 94 -12.17 -5.13 -2.96
CA ALA A 94 -11.28 -5.68 -3.98
C ALA A 94 -11.67 -5.11 -5.35
N ARG A 95 -10.66 -4.78 -6.17
CA ARG A 95 -10.90 -4.08 -7.44
C ARG A 95 -11.83 -4.88 -8.37
N ALA A 96 -11.63 -6.19 -8.45
CA ALA A 96 -12.46 -7.10 -9.23
C ALA A 96 -13.91 -7.21 -8.70
N SER A 97 -14.13 -6.99 -7.41
CA SER A 97 -15.44 -7.11 -6.77
C SER A 97 -16.27 -5.82 -6.83
N LEU A 98 -15.71 -4.72 -7.36
CA LEU A 98 -16.39 -3.42 -7.33
C LEU A 98 -17.77 -3.45 -8.02
N ASN A 99 -17.88 -4.07 -9.19
CA ASN A 99 -19.17 -4.15 -9.89
C ASN A 99 -20.20 -4.96 -9.09
N THR A 100 -19.78 -6.11 -8.53
CA THR A 100 -20.62 -6.94 -7.66
C THR A 100 -21.08 -6.16 -6.43
N ALA A 101 -20.19 -5.38 -5.80
CA ALA A 101 -20.55 -4.52 -4.67
C ALA A 101 -21.64 -3.51 -5.06
N LEU A 102 -21.48 -2.83 -6.20
CA LEU A 102 -22.43 -1.82 -6.67
C LEU A 102 -23.82 -2.40 -6.94
N VAL A 103 -23.90 -3.55 -7.61
CA VAL A 103 -25.16 -4.27 -7.85
C VAL A 103 -25.84 -4.68 -6.53
N ASN A 104 -25.05 -5.01 -5.50
CA ASN A 104 -25.53 -5.39 -4.17
C ASN A 104 -25.78 -4.19 -3.22
N GLY A 105 -26.01 -3.00 -3.79
CA GLY A 105 -26.45 -1.82 -3.06
C GLY A 105 -25.35 -1.08 -2.30
N TRP A 106 -24.08 -1.42 -2.51
CA TRP A 106 -22.97 -0.57 -2.10
C TRP A 106 -22.82 0.61 -3.06
N LYS A 107 -22.29 1.71 -2.56
CA LYS A 107 -21.99 2.91 -3.36
C LYS A 107 -20.50 3.19 -3.31
N LEU A 108 -19.93 3.61 -4.44
CA LEU A 108 -18.54 4.06 -4.47
C LEU A 108 -18.39 5.31 -3.59
N ALA A 109 -17.51 5.23 -2.60
CA ALA A 109 -17.18 6.34 -1.70
C ALA A 109 -15.81 6.94 -2.01
N GLY A 110 -14.89 6.16 -2.58
CA GLY A 110 -13.59 6.63 -3.04
C GLY A 110 -13.02 5.72 -4.11
N HIS A 111 -12.40 6.31 -5.13
CA HIS A 111 -11.74 5.56 -6.18
C HIS A 111 -10.47 4.87 -5.66
N GLY A 112 -10.15 3.72 -6.25
CA GLY A 112 -8.85 3.10 -6.05
C GLY A 112 -7.74 4.01 -6.57
N ARG A 113 -6.56 3.93 -5.95
CA ARG A 113 -5.39 4.73 -6.32
C ARG A 113 -4.27 3.81 -6.79
N VAL A 114 -3.65 4.17 -7.90
CA VAL A 114 -2.42 3.55 -8.41
C VAL A 114 -1.27 4.51 -8.16
N THR A 115 -0.06 3.99 -7.98
CA THR A 115 1.11 4.84 -7.81
C THR A 115 1.41 5.60 -9.09
N SER A 116 1.54 6.92 -8.98
CA SER A 116 1.96 7.77 -10.09
C SER A 116 3.47 7.96 -10.07
N ILE A 117 4.08 7.77 -11.24
CA ILE A 117 5.50 8.01 -11.46
C ILE A 117 5.65 9.44 -11.99
N LYS A 118 6.48 10.23 -11.32
CA LYS A 118 6.88 11.58 -11.72
C LYS A 118 8.32 11.56 -12.21
N ASN A 119 8.55 12.13 -13.39
CA ASN A 119 9.88 12.43 -13.90
C ASN A 119 9.85 13.84 -14.51
N ASN A 120 10.38 14.82 -13.79
CA ASN A 120 10.46 16.20 -14.25
C ASN A 120 11.78 16.84 -13.78
N ALA A 121 12.06 18.05 -14.25
CA ALA A 121 13.33 18.74 -14.02
C ALA A 121 13.70 18.99 -12.54
N ARG A 122 12.74 18.89 -11.59
CA ARG A 122 12.99 19.15 -10.16
C ARG A 122 12.86 17.91 -9.30
N THR A 123 12.01 16.97 -9.67
CA THR A 123 11.68 15.82 -8.84
C THR A 123 11.45 14.60 -9.71
N VAL A 124 12.12 13.52 -9.32
CA VAL A 124 12.00 12.19 -9.90
C VAL A 124 11.43 11.25 -8.84
N THR A 125 10.67 10.25 -9.27
CA THR A 125 10.22 9.16 -8.40
C THR A 125 11.32 8.11 -8.38
N ALA A 126 12.17 8.13 -7.36
CA ALA A 126 13.14 7.08 -7.11
C ALA A 126 12.40 5.76 -6.80
N LEU A 127 12.82 4.68 -7.47
CA LEU A 127 12.25 3.35 -7.33
C LEU A 127 13.32 2.42 -6.76
N ALA A 128 13.11 1.93 -5.55
CA ALA A 128 13.99 0.94 -4.92
C ALA A 128 13.30 -0.44 -4.95
N GLY A 129 14.01 -1.46 -5.41
CA GLY A 129 13.53 -2.85 -5.34
C GLY A 129 13.38 -3.31 -3.89
N ILE A 130 12.48 -4.26 -3.66
CA ILE A 130 12.31 -4.93 -2.37
C ILE A 130 12.48 -6.43 -2.61
N SER A 131 13.09 -7.16 -1.67
CA SER A 131 13.36 -8.61 -1.80
C SER A 131 12.12 -9.47 -2.11
N ASN A 132 10.92 -9.02 -1.72
CA ASN A 132 9.66 -9.70 -2.01
C ASN A 132 9.08 -9.42 -3.42
N GLY A 133 9.81 -8.68 -4.27
CA GLY A 133 9.41 -8.34 -5.63
C GLY A 133 8.57 -7.06 -5.77
N ALA A 134 8.20 -6.41 -4.67
CA ALA A 134 7.61 -5.07 -4.71
C ALA A 134 8.65 -4.00 -5.04
N VAL A 135 8.19 -2.82 -5.45
CA VAL A 135 9.06 -1.66 -5.72
C VAL A 135 8.61 -0.50 -4.84
N TYR A 136 9.49 0.03 -4.01
CA TYR A 136 9.21 1.19 -3.19
C TYR A 136 9.46 2.49 -3.95
N ALA A 137 8.44 3.34 -4.05
CA ALA A 137 8.52 4.64 -4.68
C ALA A 137 8.65 5.77 -3.64
N SER A 138 9.69 6.58 -3.79
CA SER A 138 9.92 7.80 -3.02
C SER A 138 10.23 8.99 -3.92
N PRO A 139 9.78 10.21 -3.60
CA PRO A 139 10.23 11.40 -4.32
C PRO A 139 11.71 11.68 -3.99
N MET A 140 12.47 12.07 -5.00
CA MET A 140 13.88 12.49 -4.88
C MET A 140 14.12 13.72 -5.76
N ASN A 141 15.07 14.58 -5.38
CA ASN A 141 15.48 15.69 -6.26
C ASN A 141 16.06 15.11 -7.57
N ALA A 142 15.85 15.79 -8.69
CA ALA A 142 16.34 15.32 -9.98
C ALA A 142 17.88 15.28 -10.07
N GLY A 143 18.58 16.23 -9.44
CA GLY A 143 20.05 16.25 -9.37
C GLY A 143 20.58 15.08 -8.54
N ASP A 144 20.12 14.97 -7.30
CA ASP A 144 20.45 13.86 -6.42
C ASP A 144 20.18 12.49 -7.06
N TYR A 145 19.04 12.35 -7.75
CA TYR A 145 18.72 11.12 -8.46
C TYR A 145 19.74 10.83 -9.57
N ALA A 146 20.14 11.83 -10.35
CA ALA A 146 21.13 11.66 -11.41
C ALA A 146 22.50 11.22 -10.85
N ASP A 147 22.90 11.81 -9.73
CA ASP A 147 24.21 11.57 -9.10
C ASP A 147 24.27 10.20 -8.39
N TYR A 148 23.18 9.80 -7.71
CA TYR A 148 23.22 8.66 -6.79
C TYR A 148 22.38 7.44 -7.20
N LYS A 149 21.64 7.48 -8.32
CA LYS A 149 20.81 6.34 -8.75
C LYS A 149 21.59 5.04 -8.89
N THR A 150 22.82 5.10 -9.37
CA THR A 150 23.67 3.92 -9.54
C THR A 150 24.20 3.43 -8.19
N GLU A 151 24.56 4.35 -7.28
CA GLU A 151 25.07 3.99 -5.96
C GLU A 151 24.02 3.29 -5.08
N LEU A 152 22.76 3.70 -5.21
CA LEU A 152 21.59 3.17 -4.49
C LEU A 152 20.87 2.03 -5.24
N ALA A 153 21.39 1.62 -6.41
CA ALA A 153 20.78 0.63 -7.31
C ALA A 153 19.29 0.90 -7.59
N LEU A 154 18.95 2.17 -7.89
CA LEU A 154 17.57 2.56 -8.20
C LEU A 154 17.15 2.10 -9.59
N ILE A 155 15.91 1.63 -9.68
CA ILE A 155 15.26 1.29 -10.94
C ILE A 155 14.87 2.58 -11.66
N ASP A 156 15.18 2.69 -12.96
CA ASP A 156 14.83 3.89 -13.72
C ASP A 156 13.31 3.98 -13.94
N PRO A 157 12.65 5.09 -13.57
CA PRO A 157 11.25 5.33 -13.88
C PRO A 157 10.87 5.12 -15.35
N ALA A 158 11.79 5.38 -16.28
CA ALA A 158 11.57 5.23 -17.71
C ALA A 158 11.45 3.77 -18.16
N THR A 159 11.98 2.81 -17.39
CA THR A 159 11.90 1.38 -17.74
C THR A 159 10.54 0.76 -17.39
N ILE A 160 9.72 1.43 -16.58
CA ILE A 160 8.39 0.95 -16.19
C ILE A 160 7.37 1.23 -17.30
N ASN A 161 7.16 0.25 -18.18
CA ASN A 161 6.37 0.41 -19.40
C ASN A 161 5.04 -0.38 -19.39
N THR A 162 4.87 -1.36 -18.51
CA THR A 162 3.64 -2.17 -18.42
C THR A 162 2.77 -1.81 -17.21
N ALA A 163 1.48 -2.17 -17.27
CA ALA A 163 0.59 -2.07 -16.13
C ALA A 163 1.00 -3.00 -14.98
N ASN A 164 1.51 -4.19 -15.30
CA ASN A 164 1.93 -5.18 -14.31
C ASN A 164 3.10 -4.69 -13.46
N GLU A 165 4.10 -4.08 -14.09
CA GLU A 165 5.22 -3.45 -13.36
C GLU A 165 4.73 -2.30 -12.48
N ARG A 166 3.83 -1.45 -12.98
CA ARG A 166 3.25 -0.35 -12.20
C ARG A 166 2.46 -0.82 -10.98
N ASN A 167 1.83 -1.99 -11.06
CA ASN A 167 1.05 -2.56 -9.97
C ASN A 167 1.92 -3.01 -8.79
N LEU A 168 3.20 -3.32 -9.03
CA LEU A 168 4.18 -3.68 -7.99
C LEU A 168 4.69 -2.46 -7.21
N ILE A 169 4.44 -1.25 -7.71
CA ILE A 169 4.97 -0.02 -7.13
C ILE A 169 4.14 0.44 -5.94
N VAL A 170 4.76 0.47 -4.76
CA VAL A 170 4.19 0.87 -3.49
C VAL A 170 4.78 2.21 -3.04
N ARG A 171 3.96 3.10 -2.51
CA ARG A 171 4.36 4.41 -1.98
C ARG A 171 3.74 4.70 -0.63
N GLY A 172 4.58 5.16 0.29
CA GLY A 172 4.17 5.60 1.63
C GLY A 172 3.51 4.49 2.43
N ALA A 173 3.98 3.26 2.26
CA ALA A 173 3.55 2.11 3.02
C ALA A 173 4.43 1.94 4.27
N SER A 174 3.85 1.39 5.32
CA SER A 174 4.65 0.87 6.43
C SER A 174 5.27 -0.48 6.07
N ARG A 175 4.59 -1.26 5.21
CA ARG A 175 5.04 -2.53 4.63
C ARG A 175 4.41 -2.71 3.23
N PRO A 176 5.12 -3.16 2.21
CA PRO A 176 6.57 -3.29 2.16
C PRO A 176 7.26 -1.91 2.03
N ARG A 177 8.47 -1.79 2.55
CA ARG A 177 9.30 -0.56 2.53
C ARG A 177 10.75 -0.94 2.27
N ALA A 178 11.39 -0.27 1.31
CA ALA A 178 12.80 -0.47 1.01
C ALA A 178 13.71 -0.05 2.18
N ALA A 179 14.94 -0.54 2.18
CA ALA A 179 15.96 -0.12 3.13
C ALA A 179 16.35 1.35 2.88
N HIS A 180 16.88 2.02 3.92
CA HIS A 180 17.23 3.44 3.87
C HIS A 180 18.64 3.69 4.35
N ALA A 181 19.36 4.60 3.70
CA ALA A 181 20.72 4.97 4.05
C ALA A 181 20.97 6.48 3.90
N THR A 182 22.00 6.95 4.59
CA THR A 182 22.46 8.34 4.58
C THR A 182 23.96 8.40 4.24
N LYS A 183 24.37 9.42 3.48
CA LYS A 183 25.77 9.71 3.14
C LYS A 183 26.11 11.15 3.50
N THR A 184 27.25 11.34 4.17
CA THR A 184 27.78 12.67 4.46
C THR A 184 28.69 13.10 3.32
N LEU A 185 28.42 14.28 2.77
CA LEU A 185 29.17 14.87 1.67
C LEU A 185 30.42 15.61 2.19
N ALA A 186 31.35 15.92 1.29
CA ALA A 186 32.62 16.56 1.65
C ALA A 186 32.45 17.95 2.27
N ASP A 187 31.35 18.64 1.97
CA ASP A 187 30.96 19.93 2.55
C ASP A 187 30.31 19.80 3.95
N GLY A 188 30.17 18.58 4.47
CA GLY A 188 29.53 18.26 5.74
C GLY A 188 28.00 18.15 5.68
N SER A 189 27.38 18.38 4.51
CA SER A 189 25.94 18.14 4.33
C SER A 189 25.61 16.65 4.24
N THR A 190 24.34 16.30 4.39
CA THR A 190 23.89 14.90 4.36
C THR A 190 22.84 14.69 3.28
N ILE A 191 22.98 13.61 2.53
CA ILE A 191 21.95 13.11 1.62
C ILE A 191 21.42 11.78 2.15
N SER A 192 20.12 11.55 2.01
CA SER A 192 19.48 10.29 2.40
C SER A 192 18.58 9.76 1.30
N GLY A 193 18.42 8.43 1.26
CA GLY A 193 17.66 7.77 0.21
C GLY A 193 17.31 6.33 0.54
N TYR A 194 16.27 5.84 -0.12
CA TYR A 194 15.96 4.42 -0.14
C TYR A 194 16.85 3.71 -1.16
N TYR A 195 17.19 2.46 -0.92
CA TYR A 195 18.06 1.67 -1.80
C TYR A 195 17.54 0.24 -2.00
N SER A 196 17.93 -0.36 -3.13
CA SER A 196 17.62 -1.75 -3.46
C SER A 196 18.60 -2.71 -2.75
N PRO A 197 18.20 -3.94 -2.41
CA PRO A 197 19.05 -4.89 -1.65
C PRO A 197 20.42 -5.20 -2.26
N ASP A 198 20.57 -5.02 -3.56
CA ASP A 198 21.78 -5.24 -4.36
C ASP A 198 22.71 -4.01 -4.42
N ALA A 199 22.32 -2.88 -3.82
CA ALA A 199 23.13 -1.67 -3.80
C ALA A 199 24.43 -1.86 -2.99
N PRO A 200 25.61 -1.47 -3.52
CA PRO A 200 26.88 -1.56 -2.80
C PRO A 200 27.07 -0.38 -1.82
N ILE A 201 26.10 -0.19 -0.91
CA ILE A 201 25.96 0.95 0.01
C ILE A 201 27.24 1.25 0.78
N LEU A 202 27.83 0.26 1.46
CA LEU A 202 29.03 0.45 2.27
C LEU A 202 30.26 0.84 1.42
N ALA A 203 30.40 0.24 0.24
CA ALA A 203 31.51 0.54 -0.67
C ALA A 203 31.41 1.98 -1.22
N ASN A 204 30.19 2.49 -1.36
CA ASN A 204 29.89 3.84 -1.83
C ASN A 204 29.89 4.89 -0.70
N GLY A 205 30.25 4.52 0.53
CA GLY A 205 30.33 5.44 1.68
C GLY A 205 28.99 5.83 2.29
N TRP A 206 27.93 5.06 2.03
CA TRP A 206 26.63 5.24 2.66
C TRP A 206 26.56 4.47 3.98
N THR A 207 25.83 5.03 4.95
CA THR A 207 25.53 4.42 6.25
C THR A 207 24.07 3.95 6.26
N PRO A 208 23.79 2.65 6.46
CA PRO A 208 22.42 2.16 6.59
C PRO A 208 21.73 2.72 7.85
N ASP A 209 20.54 3.30 7.68
CA ASP A 209 19.75 3.88 8.78
C ASP A 209 18.62 2.95 9.23
N SER A 210 17.99 2.26 8.27
CA SER A 210 16.91 1.32 8.57
C SER A 210 16.88 0.16 7.57
N PRO A 211 16.56 -1.05 8.05
CA PRO A 211 16.50 -2.23 7.20
C PRO A 211 15.26 -2.20 6.31
N GLU A 212 15.30 -3.03 5.27
CA GLU A 212 14.12 -3.37 4.48
C GLU A 212 13.03 -3.98 5.37
N ILE A 213 11.76 -3.70 5.04
CA ILE A 213 10.59 -4.29 5.69
C ILE A 213 9.69 -4.89 4.62
N THR A 214 9.52 -6.21 4.63
CA THR A 214 8.61 -6.95 3.74
C THR A 214 7.24 -7.16 4.35
#